data_AF-A0A3M9MFH1-F1
#
_entry.id   AF-A0A3M9MFH1-F1
#
_cell.length_a   1.000
_cell.length_b   1.000
_cell.length_c   1.000
_cell.angle_alpha   90.00
_cell.angle_beta   90.00
_cell.angle_gamma   90.00
#
_symmetry.space_group_name_H-M   'P 1'
#
loop_
_entity.id
_entity.type
_entity.pdbx_description
1 polymer ?
#
loop_
_entity_poly.entity_id
_entity_poly.type
_entity_poly.pdbx_seq_one_letter_code
_entity_poly.pdbx_strand_id
1 'polypeptide(L)'
;MPSFHRGRFAVGAAVALSTLALAGCGAGGVMHDGSTALKYDGQTVTSAQLQTATDEINKATGFGIDPANVAQVLSIGPEIVKVGQEHGVVFSDGYLRAKYSKATLSAVALQALRVNDVSQSLHNAGNLTTADTKLIADQEATLNPRYGKWVKGAGPVQAPEPWISPTPTGNAAAPGNGHPAE
;
A
#
# COMPACT_ATOMS: atom_id res chain seq x y z
N MET A 1 40.45 -27.80 41.28
CA MET A 1 41.52 -27.95 40.28
C MET A 1 41.01 -28.91 39.21
N PRO A 2 41.26 -28.76 37.89
CA PRO A 2 42.04 -27.78 37.10
C PRO A 2 41.10 -26.97 36.16
N SER A 3 41.46 -26.11 35.20
CA SER A 3 42.62 -25.27 34.88
C SER A 3 42.13 -24.31 33.79
N PHE A 4 42.49 -23.04 33.89
CA PHE A 4 42.30 -22.03 32.83
C PHE A 4 43.20 -22.36 31.64
N HIS A 5 42.68 -22.32 30.40
CA HIS A 5 43.51 -22.20 29.20
C HIS A 5 43.11 -20.95 28.40
N ARG A 6 43.98 -19.95 28.48
CA ARG A 6 44.08 -18.85 27.51
C ARG A 6 44.89 -19.38 26.32
N GLY A 7 44.41 -19.14 25.10
CA GLY A 7 45.20 -19.29 23.88
C GLY A 7 44.78 -18.21 22.88
N ARG A 8 45.64 -17.21 22.68
CA ARG A 8 45.53 -16.19 21.63
C ARG A 8 46.52 -16.58 20.52
N PHE A 9 46.07 -16.66 19.28
CA PHE A 9 46.87 -16.56 18.05
C PHE A 9 45.96 -15.86 17.01
N ALA A 10 46.18 -14.59 16.66
CA ALA A 10 47.21 -14.00 15.79
C ALA A 10 46.95 -14.23 14.28
N VAL A 11 46.29 -13.24 13.68
CA VAL A 11 46.51 -12.56 12.38
C VAL A 11 47.09 -13.37 11.20
N GLY A 12 46.39 -13.31 10.05
CA GLY A 12 46.97 -13.54 8.72
C GLY A 12 45.95 -13.33 7.59
N ALA A 13 46.07 -12.23 6.86
CA ALA A 13 45.21 -11.80 5.75
C ALA A 13 45.64 -12.42 4.39
N ALA A 14 44.70 -12.61 3.45
CA ALA A 14 44.72 -12.04 2.08
C ALA A 14 43.91 -12.84 1.02
N VAL A 15 42.89 -12.15 0.48
CA VAL A 15 42.49 -12.00 -0.95
C VAL A 15 42.01 -13.22 -1.78
N ALA A 16 40.73 -13.16 -2.18
CA ALA A 16 40.24 -13.37 -3.57
C ALA A 16 38.75 -12.92 -3.64
N LEU A 17 38.46 -11.67 -4.01
CA LEU A 17 38.08 -11.23 -5.36
C LEU A 17 36.84 -11.92 -5.96
N SER A 18 35.77 -11.12 -6.01
CA SER A 18 34.84 -10.99 -7.14
C SER A 18 33.74 -12.04 -7.29
N THR A 19 32.75 -12.02 -6.40
CA THR A 19 31.41 -12.52 -6.72
C THR A 19 30.35 -11.43 -6.50
N LEU A 20 29.88 -10.92 -7.64
CA LEU A 20 28.58 -10.32 -7.91
C LEU A 20 27.74 -9.92 -6.68
N ALA A 21 27.90 -8.68 -6.23
CA ALA A 21 26.76 -7.94 -5.71
C ALA A 21 26.48 -6.84 -6.73
N LEU A 22 25.52 -7.11 -7.59
CA LEU A 22 24.78 -6.10 -8.33
C LEU A 22 24.13 -5.20 -7.27
N ALA A 23 24.91 -4.27 -6.70
CA ALA A 23 24.40 -3.13 -5.95
C ALA A 23 23.73 -2.23 -6.99
N GLY A 24 22.59 -2.71 -7.49
CA GLY A 24 21.67 -1.96 -8.29
C GLY A 24 21.36 -0.70 -7.52
N CYS A 25 21.77 0.42 -8.11
CA CYS A 25 21.32 1.75 -7.76
C CYS A 25 19.79 1.72 -7.66
N GLY A 26 19.29 1.83 -6.43
CA GLY A 26 17.87 1.69 -6.12
C GLY A 26 17.59 1.88 -4.64
N ALA A 27 18.34 2.76 -3.97
CA ALA A 27 18.07 3.25 -2.62
C ALA A 27 16.83 4.16 -2.63
N GLY A 28 15.71 3.63 -3.12
CA GLY A 28 14.44 4.32 -3.32
C GLY A 28 13.28 3.39 -2.99
N GLY A 29 13.17 2.98 -1.72
CA GLY A 29 11.90 2.73 -1.01
C GLY A 29 10.83 1.87 -1.67
N VAL A 30 11.16 1.00 -2.64
CA VAL A 30 10.18 0.12 -3.28
C VAL A 30 10.05 -1.18 -2.50
N MET A 31 8.85 -1.47 -1.99
CA MET A 31 8.52 -2.77 -1.41
C MET A 31 8.76 -3.86 -2.47
N HIS A 32 9.77 -4.69 -2.26
CA HIS A 32 10.10 -5.82 -3.14
C HIS A 32 9.31 -7.10 -2.80
N ASP A 33 8.58 -7.09 -1.69
CA ASP A 33 7.77 -8.23 -1.25
C ASP A 33 6.32 -8.05 -1.72
N GLY A 34 5.91 -8.87 -2.70
CA GLY A 34 4.54 -8.89 -3.22
C GLY A 34 3.47 -9.26 -2.19
N SER A 35 3.86 -9.81 -1.03
CA SER A 35 2.95 -10.11 0.07
C SER A 35 2.61 -8.90 0.94
N THR A 36 3.41 -7.84 0.88
CA THR A 36 3.14 -6.58 1.61
C THR A 36 2.49 -5.57 0.69
N ALA A 37 1.37 -4.99 1.13
CA ALA A 37 0.66 -3.96 0.38
C ALA A 37 1.04 -2.54 0.81
N LEU A 38 1.17 -2.31 2.12
CA LEU A 38 1.30 -0.97 2.67
C LEU A 38 2.03 -1.02 4.03
N LYS A 39 2.88 -0.03 4.30
CA LYS A 39 3.49 0.24 5.60
C LYS A 39 3.33 1.71 5.96
N TYR A 40 2.89 2.00 7.17
CA TYR A 40 2.67 3.36 7.69
C TYR A 40 2.65 3.29 9.22
N ASP A 41 3.16 4.32 9.90
CA ASP A 41 3.15 4.42 11.38
C ASP A 41 3.57 3.11 12.09
N GLY A 42 4.64 2.47 11.59
CA GLY A 42 5.14 1.18 12.11
C GLY A 42 4.24 -0.05 11.83
N GLN A 43 3.05 0.14 11.27
CA GLN A 43 2.15 -0.94 10.86
C GLN A 43 2.53 -1.50 9.49
N THR A 44 2.25 -2.78 9.31
CA THR A 44 2.39 -3.48 8.02
C THR A 44 1.05 -4.13 7.68
N VAL A 45 0.51 -3.79 6.51
CA VAL A 45 -0.69 -4.40 5.94
C VAL A 45 -0.26 -5.28 4.77
N THR A 46 -0.62 -6.56 4.84
CA THR A 46 -0.36 -7.52 3.76
C THR A 46 -1.35 -7.36 2.61
N SER A 47 -0.99 -7.80 1.42
CA SER A 47 -1.86 -7.85 0.24
C SER A 47 -3.13 -8.68 0.50
N ALA A 48 -3.02 -9.77 1.27
CA ALA A 48 -4.17 -10.59 1.65
C ALA A 48 -5.12 -9.84 2.60
N GLN A 49 -4.59 -9.20 3.65
CA GLN A 49 -5.40 -8.40 4.57
C GLN A 49 -6.08 -7.22 3.86
N LEU A 50 -5.37 -6.57 2.94
CA LEU A 50 -5.93 -5.49 2.14
C LEU A 50 -7.09 -5.98 1.28
N GLN A 51 -6.91 -7.10 0.56
CA GLN A 51 -7.97 -7.69 -0.26
C GLN A 51 -9.19 -8.07 0.57
N THR A 52 -9.00 -8.76 1.70
CA THR A 52 -10.09 -9.11 2.62
C THR A 52 -10.83 -7.86 3.09
N ALA A 53 -10.10 -6.81 3.49
CA ALA A 53 -10.71 -5.56 3.93
C ALA A 53 -11.52 -4.89 2.81
N THR A 54 -11.02 -4.89 1.57
CA THR A 54 -11.74 -4.38 0.40
C THR A 54 -13.06 -5.13 0.19
N ASP A 55 -13.03 -6.46 0.21
CA ASP A 55 -14.23 -7.28 0.00
C ASP A 55 -15.26 -7.05 1.11
N GLU A 56 -14.81 -6.95 2.36
CA GLU A 56 -15.65 -6.62 3.52
C GLU A 56 -16.30 -5.24 3.38
N ILE A 57 -15.53 -4.22 2.98
CA ILE A 57 -16.04 -2.86 2.77
C ILE A 57 -17.06 -2.83 1.63
N ASN A 58 -16.77 -3.48 0.50
CA ASN A 58 -17.68 -3.57 -0.64
C ASN A 58 -19.00 -4.24 -0.23
N LYS A 59 -18.94 -5.33 0.54
CA LYS A 59 -20.13 -5.98 1.08
C LYS A 59 -20.89 -5.10 2.08
N ALA A 60 -20.17 -4.38 2.94
CA ALA A 60 -20.76 -3.53 3.96
C ALA A 60 -21.48 -2.30 3.39
N THR A 61 -20.89 -1.72 2.34
CA THR A 61 -21.32 -0.43 1.78
C THR A 61 -22.16 -0.57 0.51
N GLY A 62 -21.95 -1.65 -0.25
CA GLY A 62 -22.48 -1.82 -1.60
C GLY A 62 -21.69 -1.07 -2.67
N PHE A 63 -20.57 -0.44 -2.32
CA PHE A 63 -19.67 0.17 -3.29
C PHE A 63 -18.76 -0.89 -3.94
N GLY A 64 -18.25 -0.60 -5.12
CA GLY A 64 -17.26 -1.42 -5.83
C GLY A 64 -15.89 -0.75 -5.80
N ILE A 65 -15.31 -0.58 -4.61
CA ILE A 65 -13.98 0.01 -4.46
C ILE A 65 -12.90 -1.04 -4.70
N ASP A 66 -11.80 -0.61 -5.31
CA ASP A 66 -10.63 -1.45 -5.52
C ASP A 66 -9.66 -1.43 -4.32
N PRO A 67 -8.75 -2.41 -4.22
CA PRO A 67 -7.74 -2.45 -3.15
C PRO A 67 -6.76 -1.27 -3.14
N ALA A 68 -6.47 -0.66 -4.29
CA ALA A 68 -5.57 0.48 -4.35
C ALA A 68 -6.17 1.68 -3.62
N ASN A 69 -7.47 1.95 -3.81
CA ASN A 69 -8.17 3.01 -3.08
C ASN A 69 -8.16 2.75 -1.57
N VAL A 70 -8.38 1.51 -1.14
CA VAL A 70 -8.28 1.15 0.30
C VAL A 70 -6.87 1.39 0.82
N ALA A 71 -5.83 1.03 0.07
CA ALA A 71 -4.44 1.27 0.46
C ALA A 71 -4.13 2.76 0.59
N GLN A 72 -4.63 3.59 -0.32
CA GLN A 72 -4.43 5.04 -0.26
C GLN A 72 -5.15 5.66 0.94
N VAL A 73 -6.39 5.25 1.21
CA VAL A 73 -7.14 5.67 2.41
C VAL A 73 -6.40 5.28 3.68
N LEU A 74 -5.91 4.04 3.78
CA LEU A 74 -5.13 3.60 4.94
C LEU A 74 -3.81 4.36 5.08
N SER A 75 -3.17 4.71 3.96
CA SER A 75 -1.89 5.42 3.96
C SER A 75 -1.97 6.81 4.58
N ILE A 76 -3.16 7.44 4.58
CA ILE A 76 -3.37 8.72 5.25
C ILE A 76 -3.84 8.61 6.71
N GLY A 77 -4.08 7.38 7.16
CA GLY A 77 -4.96 7.07 8.30
C GLY A 77 -4.56 7.62 9.67
N PRO A 78 -3.28 7.56 10.08
CA PRO A 78 -2.86 8.07 11.39
C PRO A 78 -3.14 9.56 11.54
N GLU A 79 -2.68 10.36 10.58
CA GLU A 79 -2.78 11.83 10.69
C GLU A 79 -4.22 12.32 10.53
N ILE A 80 -5.00 11.76 9.60
CA ILE A 80 -6.40 12.18 9.44
C ILE A 80 -7.25 11.81 10.67
N VAL A 81 -6.99 10.69 11.33
CA VAL A 81 -7.69 10.33 12.58
C VAL A 81 -7.28 11.25 13.72
N LYS A 82 -5.99 11.61 13.81
CA LYS A 82 -5.50 12.58 14.80
C LYS A 82 -6.11 13.97 14.60
N VAL A 83 -6.10 14.49 13.37
CA VAL A 83 -6.79 15.74 13.01
C VAL A 83 -8.28 15.63 13.34
N GLY A 84 -8.92 14.50 13.03
CA GLY A 84 -10.30 14.22 13.44
C GLY A 84 -10.53 14.43 14.93
N GLN A 85 -9.67 13.85 15.77
CA GLN A 85 -9.74 14.01 17.23
C GLN A 85 -9.59 15.47 17.67
N GLU A 86 -8.65 16.20 17.09
CA GLU A 86 -8.42 17.63 17.38
C GLU A 86 -9.64 18.49 17.04
N HIS A 87 -10.39 18.11 16.00
CA HIS A 87 -11.63 18.76 15.58
C HIS A 87 -12.92 18.11 16.14
N GLY A 88 -12.81 17.21 17.12
CA GLY A 88 -13.95 16.58 17.79
C GLY A 88 -14.70 15.51 16.96
N VAL A 89 -14.12 15.06 15.85
CA VAL A 89 -14.65 14.01 14.97
C VAL A 89 -14.00 12.67 15.33
N VAL A 90 -14.71 11.84 16.09
CA VAL A 90 -14.23 10.52 16.52
C VAL A 90 -15.28 9.44 16.29
N PHE A 91 -14.88 8.37 15.60
CA PHE A 91 -15.74 7.20 15.35
C PHE A 91 -15.19 5.95 16.01
N SER A 92 -15.95 5.43 16.98
CA SER A 92 -15.58 4.21 17.69
C SER A 92 -15.75 2.97 16.82
N ASP A 93 -15.02 1.93 17.17
CA ASP A 93 -15.10 0.59 16.58
C ASP A 93 -16.53 0.01 16.65
N GLY A 94 -17.22 0.21 17.77
CA GLY A 94 -18.61 -0.22 17.96
C GLY A 94 -19.59 0.55 17.08
N TYR A 95 -19.40 1.86 16.96
CA TYR A 95 -20.20 2.71 16.06
C TYR A 95 -20.06 2.25 14.60
N LEU A 96 -18.82 2.02 14.13
CA LEU A 96 -18.57 1.61 12.75
C LEU A 96 -19.18 0.23 12.46
N ARG A 97 -19.03 -0.75 13.36
CA ARG A 97 -19.68 -2.07 13.20
C ARG A 97 -21.22 -1.95 13.16
N ALA A 98 -21.81 -1.05 13.94
CA ALA A 98 -23.25 -0.81 13.91
C ALA A 98 -23.70 -0.15 12.60
N LYS A 99 -22.96 0.87 12.13
CA LYS A 99 -23.23 1.60 10.88
C LYS A 99 -23.08 0.69 9.65
N TYR A 100 -22.06 -0.17 9.64
CA TYR A 100 -21.67 -1.04 8.53
C TYR A 100 -22.02 -2.52 8.79
N SER A 101 -23.21 -2.76 9.31
CA SER A 101 -23.65 -4.07 9.83
C SER A 101 -23.90 -5.16 8.78
N LYS A 102 -23.82 -4.83 7.48
CA LYS A 102 -24.03 -5.80 6.37
C LYS A 102 -22.87 -6.79 6.20
N ALA A 103 -21.74 -6.55 6.85
CA ALA A 103 -20.60 -7.46 6.86
C ALA A 103 -19.91 -7.51 8.23
N THR A 104 -19.25 -8.63 8.51
CA THR A 104 -18.25 -8.69 9.57
C THR A 104 -17.01 -7.94 9.09
N LEU A 105 -16.49 -7.04 9.92
CA LEU A 105 -15.37 -6.18 9.55
C LEU A 105 -14.11 -6.58 10.32
N SER A 106 -13.03 -6.80 9.58
CA SER A 106 -11.68 -6.92 10.11
C SER A 106 -11.18 -5.58 10.68
N ALA A 107 -10.09 -5.63 11.44
CA ALA A 107 -9.46 -4.42 11.97
C ALA A 107 -9.00 -3.46 10.85
N VAL A 108 -8.48 -4.01 9.74
CA VAL A 108 -8.04 -3.21 8.58
C VAL A 108 -9.24 -2.56 7.89
N ALA A 109 -10.36 -3.27 7.73
CA ALA A 109 -11.57 -2.69 7.17
C ALA A 109 -12.14 -1.57 8.06
N LEU A 110 -12.18 -1.78 9.38
CA LEU A 110 -12.63 -0.76 10.33
C LEU A 110 -11.74 0.48 10.31
N GLN A 111 -10.43 0.30 10.17
CA GLN A 111 -9.50 1.42 10.06
C GLN A 111 -9.73 2.21 8.78
N ALA A 112 -9.86 1.55 7.63
CA ALA A 112 -10.15 2.23 6.37
C ALA A 112 -11.49 2.98 6.42
N LEU A 113 -12.54 2.36 6.97
CA LEU A 113 -13.85 3.00 7.14
C LEU A 113 -13.80 4.18 8.11
N ARG A 114 -13.07 4.06 9.23
CA ARG A 114 -12.85 5.16 10.17
C ARG A 114 -12.20 6.33 9.46
N VAL A 115 -11.12 6.08 8.73
CA VAL A 115 -10.38 7.12 8.02
C VAL A 115 -11.27 7.82 7.00
N ASN A 116 -12.02 7.04 6.21
CA ASN A 116 -12.98 7.60 5.27
C ASN A 116 -14.04 8.48 5.97
N ASP A 117 -14.66 7.99 7.05
CA ASP A 117 -15.72 8.71 7.75
C ASP A 117 -15.21 9.98 8.44
N VAL A 118 -14.03 9.93 9.06
CA VAL A 118 -13.37 11.12 9.63
C VAL A 118 -13.07 12.13 8.52
N SER A 119 -12.45 11.68 7.43
CA SER A 119 -12.10 12.54 6.29
C SER A 119 -13.33 13.23 5.70
N GLN A 120 -14.41 12.47 5.43
CA GLN A 120 -15.66 13.03 4.92
C GLN A 120 -16.29 14.02 5.90
N SER A 121 -16.30 13.71 7.20
CA SER A 121 -16.87 14.61 8.21
C SER A 121 -16.09 15.91 8.32
N LEU A 122 -14.76 15.85 8.32
CA LEU A 122 -13.88 17.03 8.33
C LEU A 122 -14.07 17.89 7.07
N HIS A 123 -14.17 17.25 5.90
CA HIS A 123 -14.41 17.94 4.62
C HIS A 123 -15.78 18.63 4.61
N ASN A 124 -16.84 17.92 4.99
CA ASN A 124 -18.21 18.44 5.00
C ASN A 124 -18.41 19.57 6.01
N ALA A 125 -17.67 19.55 7.12
CA ALA A 125 -17.70 20.63 8.11
C ALA A 125 -16.87 21.85 7.70
N GLY A 126 -16.01 21.74 6.68
CA GLY A 126 -15.04 22.78 6.32
C GLY A 126 -13.94 22.99 7.37
N ASN A 127 -13.67 21.97 8.20
CA ASN A 127 -12.78 22.07 9.36
C ASN A 127 -11.29 21.83 9.03
N LEU A 128 -10.94 21.48 7.79
CA LEU A 128 -9.55 21.26 7.41
C LEU A 128 -8.82 22.59 7.22
N THR A 129 -7.86 22.87 8.09
CA THR A 129 -6.95 23.99 7.91
C THR A 129 -5.82 23.65 6.93
N THR A 130 -5.11 24.66 6.44
CA THR A 130 -3.88 24.45 5.66
C THR A 130 -2.81 23.69 6.45
N ALA A 131 -2.74 23.89 7.77
CA ALA A 131 -1.80 23.18 8.64
C ALA A 131 -2.16 21.69 8.72
N ASP A 132 -3.44 21.36 8.85
CA ASP A 132 -3.92 19.97 8.89
C ASP A 132 -3.61 19.24 7.58
N THR A 133 -3.87 19.92 6.46
CA THR A 133 -3.58 19.38 5.12
C THR A 133 -2.08 19.10 4.96
N LYS A 134 -1.24 19.99 5.49
CA LYS A 134 0.22 19.81 5.48
C LYS A 134 0.66 18.64 6.35
N LEU A 135 0.11 18.49 7.55
CA LEU A 135 0.41 17.36 8.43
C LEU A 135 0.09 16.03 7.76
N ILE A 136 -1.09 15.92 7.15
CA ILE A 136 -1.51 14.72 6.42
C ILE A 136 -0.58 14.44 5.23
N ALA A 137 -0.15 15.47 4.50
CA ALA A 137 0.75 15.31 3.35
C ALA A 137 2.19 14.99 3.73
N ASP A 138 2.65 15.44 4.90
CA ASP A 138 4.03 15.24 5.39
C ASP A 138 4.25 13.85 6.02
N GLN A 139 3.19 13.07 6.26
CA GLN A 139 3.31 11.72 6.80
C GLN A 139 4.09 10.78 5.88
N GLU A 140 4.56 9.68 6.45
CA GLU A 140 5.35 8.69 5.73
C GLU A 140 4.58 7.38 5.60
N ALA A 141 4.29 7.03 4.34
CA ALA A 141 3.76 5.73 3.97
C ALA A 141 4.62 5.13 2.86
N THR A 142 4.75 3.81 2.87
CA THR A 142 5.33 3.05 1.76
C THR A 142 4.24 2.16 1.19
N LEU A 143 3.96 2.30 -0.10
CA LEU A 143 3.01 1.45 -0.81
C LEU A 143 3.75 0.45 -1.69
N ASN A 144 3.16 -0.73 -1.86
CA ASN A 144 3.51 -1.60 -2.95
C ASN A 144 3.18 -0.90 -4.27
N PRO A 145 4.08 -0.88 -5.27
CA PRO A 145 3.85 -0.25 -6.56
C PRO A 145 2.55 -0.67 -7.26
N ARG A 146 2.04 -1.88 -6.98
CA ARG A 146 0.74 -2.35 -7.45
C ARG A 146 -0.44 -1.47 -7.00
N TYR A 147 -0.36 -0.90 -5.81
CA TYR A 147 -1.43 -0.11 -5.19
C TYR A 147 -1.16 1.40 -5.24
N GLY A 148 0.01 1.80 -5.76
CA GLY A 148 0.39 3.19 -5.96
C GLY A 148 1.74 3.52 -5.32
N LYS A 149 1.96 4.82 -5.14
CA LYS A 149 3.17 5.38 -4.56
C LYS A 149 2.80 6.52 -3.62
N TRP A 150 3.50 6.62 -2.50
CA TRP A 150 3.44 7.81 -1.67
C TRP A 150 4.46 8.85 -2.14
N VAL A 151 4.05 10.11 -2.24
CA VAL A 151 4.93 11.25 -2.53
C VAL A 151 4.86 12.20 -1.35
N LYS A 152 5.96 12.31 -0.60
CA LYS A 152 6.05 13.18 0.58
C LYS A 152 5.70 14.63 0.21
N GLY A 153 4.80 15.24 0.97
CA GLY A 153 4.29 16.59 0.74
C GLY A 153 3.19 16.70 -0.33
N ALA A 154 2.89 15.62 -1.06
CA ALA A 154 1.82 15.56 -2.06
C ALA A 154 0.75 14.50 -1.77
N GLY A 155 1.09 13.43 -1.04
CA GLY A 155 0.17 12.36 -0.66
C GLY A 155 0.24 11.11 -1.54
N PRO A 156 -0.81 10.27 -1.54
CA PRO A 156 -0.83 9.06 -2.34
C PRO A 156 -1.08 9.38 -3.81
N VAL A 157 -0.35 8.71 -4.69
CA VAL A 157 -0.53 8.75 -6.14
C VAL A 157 -0.88 7.34 -6.59
N GLN A 158 -1.98 7.22 -7.32
CA GLN A 158 -2.43 5.94 -7.87
C GLN A 158 -1.36 5.36 -8.79
N ALA A 159 -1.23 4.03 -8.77
CA ALA A 159 -0.37 3.36 -9.73
C ALA A 159 -0.90 3.67 -11.14
N PRO A 160 -0.05 4.09 -12.09
CA PRO A 160 -0.47 4.05 -13.49
C PRO A 160 -0.83 2.60 -13.79
N GLU A 161 -2.00 2.29 -14.37
CA GLU A 161 -2.36 0.92 -14.74
C GLU A 161 -1.27 0.30 -15.64
N PRO A 162 -0.62 -0.84 -15.26
CA PRO A 162 0.35 -1.42 -16.18
C PRO A 162 0.34 -2.95 -16.17
N TRP A 163 -0.02 -3.61 -17.30
CA TRP A 163 0.80 -4.72 -17.85
C TRP A 163 0.31 -5.36 -19.16
N ILE A 164 -0.89 -5.04 -19.69
CA ILE A 164 -1.23 -5.43 -21.08
C ILE A 164 -1.21 -4.16 -21.94
N SER A 165 -0.12 -3.96 -22.69
CA SER A 165 -0.22 -3.20 -23.94
C SER A 165 -1.33 -3.87 -24.76
N PRO A 166 -2.30 -3.13 -25.35
CA PRO A 166 -3.25 -3.75 -26.26
C PRO A 166 -2.44 -4.56 -27.26
N THR A 167 -2.72 -5.87 -27.33
CA THR A 167 -2.08 -6.76 -28.29
C THR A 167 -2.07 -6.03 -29.62
N PRO A 168 -0.91 -5.80 -30.27
CA PRO A 168 -0.93 -5.23 -31.61
C PRO A 168 -1.85 -6.16 -32.39
N THR A 169 -2.95 -5.63 -32.89
CA THR A 169 -3.84 -6.33 -33.80
C THR A 169 -2.99 -6.67 -35.00
N GLY A 170 -2.37 -7.85 -34.94
CA GLY A 170 -1.67 -8.43 -36.06
C GLY A 170 -2.72 -8.52 -37.14
N ASN A 171 -2.60 -7.63 -38.12
CA ASN A 171 -3.36 -7.72 -39.35
C ASN A 171 -2.83 -8.96 -40.05
N ALA A 172 -3.31 -10.13 -39.62
CA ALA A 172 -3.09 -11.39 -40.27
C ALA A 172 -3.85 -11.30 -41.59
N ALA A 173 -3.17 -10.78 -42.62
CA ALA A 173 -3.52 -11.05 -43.99
C ALA A 173 -3.51 -12.58 -44.13
N ALA A 174 -4.71 -13.16 -44.25
CA ALA A 174 -4.88 -14.58 -44.50
C ALA A 174 -4.09 -14.96 -45.77
N PRO A 175 -3.32 -16.07 -45.77
CA PRO A 175 -2.76 -16.59 -47.00
C PRO A 175 -3.92 -17.02 -47.91
N GLY A 176 -3.99 -16.42 -49.10
CA GLY A 176 -4.95 -16.80 -50.13
C GLY A 176 -4.76 -18.27 -50.50
N ASN A 177 -5.73 -19.10 -50.14
CA ASN A 177 -5.82 -20.46 -50.65
C ASN A 177 -6.27 -20.38 -52.11
N GLY A 178 -5.33 -20.64 -53.01
CA GLY A 178 -5.59 -20.75 -54.44
C GLY A 178 -6.55 -21.90 -54.75
N HIS A 179 -7.47 -21.64 -55.67
CA HIS A 179 -8.12 -22.66 -56.47
C HIS A 179 -7.65 -22.49 -57.93
N PRO A 180 -7.14 -23.55 -58.60
CA PRO A 180 -6.83 -23.50 -60.01
C PRO A 180 -8.12 -23.51 -60.85
N ALA A 181 -8.06 -22.80 -61.97
CA ALA A 181 -9.09 -22.73 -62.99
C ALA A 181 -9.28 -24.07 -63.71
N GLU A 182 -10.53 -24.38 -64.05
CA GLU A 182 -10.91 -25.22 -65.19
C GLU A 182 -11.38 -24.32 -66.33
#